data_AF-A0A2P9A792-F1
#
_entry.id   AF-A0A2P9A792-F1
#
_cell.length_a   1.000
_cell.length_b   1.000
_cell.length_c   1.000
_cell.angle_alpha   90.00
_cell.angle_beta   90.00
_cell.angle_gamma   90.00
#
_symmetry.space_group_name_H-M   'P 1'
#
loop_
_entity.id
_entity.type
_entity.pdbx_description
1 polymer ?
#
loop_
_entity_poly.entity_id
_entity_poly.type
_entity_poly.pdbx_seq_one_letter_code
_entity_poly.pdbx_strand_id
1 'polypeptide(L)'
;FTRVQARAHPHDGIALPAGNWARDGKPFFAHLMGIVGNAQIGPVYLGPLGVASLACGFIAFEIIGLNILASVNWDPVQFVRQLFWLALEPPAAKYGLRLPPLNEGGWWLMAGFFLTASILLWWVRMYRRARQLGLGTHVAWAFAAAIWLYLVLGFIRPVLMGSWSEAVPFGIFPHLDWTAAFSLRYGNLFYNPFHMLSIVFLYGSTLLFAMHGATILAVSRFGGEREIE
;
A
#
# COMPACT_ATOMS: atom_id res chain seq x y z
N PHE A 1 5.76 -11.22 -24.97
CA PHE A 1 4.81 -10.15 -25.33
C PHE A 1 3.79 -10.66 -26.33
N THR A 2 2.55 -10.18 -26.24
CA THR A 2 1.45 -10.54 -27.13
C THR A 2 1.73 -10.02 -28.54
N ARG A 3 1.91 -10.93 -29.52
CA ARG A 3 2.24 -10.56 -30.91
C ARG A 3 1.06 -9.96 -31.67
N VAL A 4 -0.14 -10.45 -31.40
CA VAL A 4 -1.39 -10.01 -32.02
C VAL A 4 -2.42 -9.86 -30.91
N GLN A 5 -2.98 -8.66 -30.75
CA GLN A 5 -4.02 -8.40 -29.76
C GLN A 5 -5.39 -8.56 -30.40
N ALA A 6 -6.23 -9.42 -29.83
CA ALA A 6 -7.65 -9.47 -30.15
C ALA A 6 -8.44 -8.56 -29.21
N ARG A 7 -9.58 -8.03 -29.68
CA ARG A 7 -10.52 -7.25 -28.88
C ARG A 7 -11.93 -7.76 -29.09
N ALA A 8 -12.70 -7.74 -28.01
CA ALA A 8 -14.12 -8.04 -28.00
C ALA A 8 -14.89 -6.88 -27.35
N HIS A 9 -16.20 -7.05 -27.17
CA HIS A 9 -16.97 -6.14 -26.32
C HIS A 9 -16.41 -6.13 -24.89
N PRO A 10 -16.40 -4.97 -24.20
CA PRO A 10 -15.96 -4.92 -22.82
C PRO A 10 -16.78 -5.84 -21.92
N HIS A 11 -16.12 -6.44 -20.94
CA HIS A 11 -16.75 -7.31 -19.95
C HIS A 11 -17.03 -6.54 -18.65
N ASP A 12 -18.30 -6.49 -18.23
CA ASP A 12 -18.72 -5.77 -17.01
C ASP A 12 -18.42 -6.52 -15.70
N GLY A 13 -17.88 -7.74 -15.80
CA GLY A 13 -17.60 -8.61 -14.67
C GLY A 13 -18.79 -9.49 -14.30
N ILE A 14 -18.55 -10.52 -13.48
CA ILE A 14 -19.60 -11.41 -12.95
C ILE A 14 -20.63 -10.57 -12.17
N ALA A 15 -21.92 -10.90 -12.29
CA ALA A 15 -22.99 -10.21 -11.58
C ALA A 15 -22.77 -10.27 -10.07
N LEU A 16 -23.01 -9.15 -9.38
CA LEU A 16 -22.94 -9.09 -7.92
C LEU A 16 -24.31 -9.45 -7.31
N PRO A 17 -24.34 -10.01 -6.08
CA PRO A 17 -25.60 -10.25 -5.37
C PRO A 17 -26.42 -8.96 -5.18
N ALA A 18 -27.73 -9.11 -4.96
CA ALA A 18 -28.62 -7.98 -4.68
C ALA A 18 -28.15 -7.15 -3.46
N GLY A 19 -28.47 -5.85 -3.46
CA GLY A 19 -28.06 -4.90 -2.41
C GLY A 19 -26.64 -4.35 -2.56
N ASN A 20 -25.91 -4.76 -3.60
CA ASN A 20 -24.63 -4.16 -3.95
C ASN A 20 -24.81 -2.97 -4.89
N TRP A 21 -23.97 -1.95 -4.69
CA TRP A 21 -23.85 -0.87 -5.66
C TRP A 21 -23.41 -1.42 -7.03
N ALA A 22 -23.80 -0.70 -8.08
CA ALA A 22 -23.30 -0.96 -9.42
C ALA A 22 -21.78 -0.75 -9.48
N ARG A 23 -21.16 -1.29 -10.53
CA ARG A 23 -19.77 -0.91 -10.86
C ARG A 23 -19.79 0.43 -11.58
N ASP A 24 -18.79 1.24 -11.30
CA ASP A 24 -18.61 2.57 -11.86
C ASP A 24 -17.57 2.57 -13.00
N GLY A 25 -17.72 3.55 -13.89
CA GLY A 25 -16.81 3.82 -14.99
C GLY A 25 -17.12 3.03 -16.26
N LYS A 26 -17.09 3.72 -17.41
CA LYS A 26 -17.19 3.08 -18.73
C LYS A 26 -15.85 2.40 -19.07
N PRO A 27 -15.81 1.09 -19.32
CA PRO A 27 -14.56 0.41 -19.65
C PRO A 27 -13.97 0.92 -20.97
N PHE A 28 -12.64 0.92 -21.05
CA PHE A 28 -11.91 1.24 -22.28
C PHE A 28 -10.71 0.31 -22.44
N PHE A 29 -10.08 0.34 -23.62
CA PHE A 29 -8.98 -0.56 -23.95
C PHE A 29 -7.67 0.18 -24.22
N ALA A 30 -6.66 -0.04 -23.38
CA ALA A 30 -5.32 0.51 -23.53
C ALA A 30 -4.42 -0.47 -24.30
N HIS A 31 -3.94 -0.07 -25.49
CA HIS A 31 -3.11 -0.94 -26.34
C HIS A 31 -1.79 -1.36 -25.66
N LEU A 32 -1.14 -0.43 -24.95
CA LEU A 32 0.10 -0.71 -24.24
C LEU A 32 -0.08 -1.79 -23.15
N MET A 33 -1.20 -1.76 -22.43
CA MET A 33 -1.52 -2.80 -21.43
C MET A 33 -1.74 -4.16 -22.09
N GLY A 34 -2.35 -4.19 -23.28
CA GLY A 34 -2.54 -5.40 -24.09
C GLY A 34 -1.25 -6.06 -24.59
N ILE A 35 -0.12 -5.36 -24.57
CA ILE A 35 1.19 -5.93 -24.98
C ILE A 35 1.68 -6.94 -23.93
N VAL A 36 1.34 -6.70 -22.66
CA VAL A 36 1.81 -7.47 -21.49
C VAL A 36 0.71 -8.25 -20.78
N GLY A 37 -0.57 -8.00 -21.06
CA GLY A 37 -1.70 -8.67 -20.40
C GLY A 37 -3.05 -8.27 -20.99
N ASN A 38 -4.05 -8.07 -20.12
CA ASN A 38 -5.39 -7.63 -20.54
C ASN A 38 -5.39 -6.14 -20.89
N ALA A 39 -5.99 -5.78 -22.03
CA ALA A 39 -6.08 -4.41 -22.50
C ALA A 39 -7.22 -3.61 -21.82
N GLN A 40 -8.24 -4.26 -21.26
CA GLN A 40 -9.39 -3.59 -20.67
C GLN A 40 -9.04 -2.93 -19.33
N ILE A 41 -9.42 -1.66 -19.18
CA ILE A 41 -9.36 -0.91 -17.92
C ILE A 41 -10.79 -0.60 -17.48
N GLY A 42 -11.12 -0.97 -16.23
CA GLY A 42 -12.47 -0.87 -15.68
C GLY A 42 -13.40 -2.02 -16.12
N PRO A 43 -14.66 -2.04 -15.64
CA PRO A 43 -15.22 -1.10 -14.66
C PRO A 43 -14.72 -1.41 -13.25
N VAL A 44 -14.89 -0.49 -12.30
CA VAL A 44 -14.45 -0.67 -10.90
C VAL A 44 -15.65 -0.63 -9.97
N TYR A 45 -15.70 -1.54 -8.99
CA TYR A 45 -16.72 -1.45 -7.94
C TYR A 45 -16.28 -0.42 -6.90
N LEU A 46 -17.03 0.67 -6.64
CA LEU A 46 -16.67 1.63 -5.59
C LEU A 46 -17.79 1.84 -4.56
N GLY A 47 -18.08 0.79 -3.79
CA GLY A 47 -18.99 0.87 -2.64
C GLY A 47 -18.51 1.80 -1.50
N PRO A 48 -19.32 1.99 -0.44
CA PRO A 48 -19.06 2.92 0.67
C PRO A 48 -17.67 2.78 1.31
N LEU A 49 -17.20 1.54 1.49
CA LEU A 49 -15.87 1.28 2.06
C LEU A 49 -14.73 1.73 1.14
N GLY A 50 -14.91 1.61 -0.17
CA GLY A 50 -13.93 2.09 -1.13
C GLY A 50 -13.88 3.61 -1.15
N VAL A 51 -15.03 4.27 -1.18
CA VAL A 51 -15.12 5.74 -1.10
C VAL A 51 -14.49 6.26 0.20
N ALA A 52 -14.87 5.69 1.35
CA ALA A 52 -14.32 6.09 2.64
C ALA A 52 -12.80 5.84 2.71
N SER A 53 -12.32 4.69 2.22
CA SER A 53 -10.89 4.39 2.17
C SER A 53 -10.12 5.40 1.32
N LEU A 54 -10.61 5.72 0.12
CA LEU A 54 -9.98 6.71 -0.76
C LEU A 54 -10.03 8.12 -0.17
N ALA A 55 -11.15 8.50 0.46
CA ALA A 55 -11.27 9.79 1.13
C ALA A 55 -10.26 9.94 2.28
N CYS A 56 -10.16 8.92 3.16
CA CYS A 56 -9.15 8.91 4.22
C CYS A 56 -7.72 8.92 3.66
N GLY A 57 -7.45 8.14 2.61
CA GLY A 57 -6.13 8.10 1.98
C GLY A 57 -5.75 9.43 1.35
N PHE A 58 -6.71 10.09 0.69
CA PHE A 58 -6.54 11.42 0.11
C PHE A 58 -6.27 12.47 1.19
N ILE A 59 -7.02 12.46 2.31
CA ILE A 59 -6.76 13.36 3.44
C ILE A 59 -5.34 13.15 3.99
N ALA A 60 -4.90 11.92 4.19
CA ALA A 60 -3.55 11.64 4.66
C ALA A 60 -2.48 12.13 3.67
N PHE A 61 -2.69 11.89 2.37
CA PHE A 61 -1.80 12.35 1.31
C PHE A 61 -1.68 13.88 1.28
N GLU A 62 -2.80 14.60 1.35
CA GLU A 62 -2.83 16.06 1.38
C GLU A 62 -2.15 16.61 2.65
N ILE A 63 -2.39 16.02 3.83
CA ILE A 63 -1.71 16.44 5.06
C ILE A 63 -0.19 16.33 4.90
N ILE A 64 0.31 15.21 4.36
CA ILE A 64 1.74 15.01 4.12
C ILE A 64 2.26 16.02 3.10
N GLY A 65 1.61 16.11 1.93
CA GLY A 65 2.05 16.95 0.82
C GLY A 65 2.06 18.44 1.17
N LEU A 66 1.01 18.93 1.83
CA LEU A 66 0.89 20.34 2.24
C LEU A 66 1.91 20.70 3.33
N ASN A 67 2.18 19.80 4.30
CA ASN A 67 3.23 20.06 5.31
C ASN A 67 4.63 20.07 4.69
N ILE A 68 4.89 19.16 3.74
CA ILE A 68 6.15 19.15 3.00
C ILE A 68 6.31 20.44 2.18
N LEU A 69 5.27 20.89 1.48
CA LEU A 69 5.29 22.16 0.74
C LEU A 69 5.45 23.38 1.67
N ALA A 70 4.82 23.36 2.84
CA ALA A 70 4.97 24.41 3.84
C ALA A 70 6.40 24.48 4.40
N SER A 71 7.11 23.35 4.52
CA SER A 71 8.50 23.31 5.01
C SER A 71 9.51 24.06 4.13
N VAL A 72 9.14 24.29 2.86
CA VAL A 72 9.92 25.09 1.89
C VAL A 72 9.23 26.42 1.59
N ASN A 73 8.44 26.95 2.53
CA ASN A 73 7.73 28.23 2.42
C ASN A 73 6.84 28.35 1.18
N TRP A 74 6.19 27.25 0.78
CA TRP A 74 5.32 27.20 -0.40
C TRP A 74 6.02 27.52 -1.73
N ASP A 75 7.35 27.44 -1.78
CA ASP A 75 8.12 27.61 -3.02
C ASP A 75 8.05 26.30 -3.85
N PRO A 76 7.37 26.30 -5.02
CA PRO A 76 7.21 25.10 -5.83
C PRO A 76 8.53 24.61 -6.44
N VAL A 77 9.50 25.51 -6.69
CA VAL A 77 10.82 25.14 -7.22
C VAL A 77 11.60 24.40 -6.13
N GLN A 78 11.56 24.90 -4.90
CA GLN A 78 12.21 24.23 -3.77
C GLN A 78 11.54 22.91 -3.43
N PHE A 79 10.22 22.84 -3.49
CA PHE A 79 9.46 21.62 -3.27
C PHE A 79 9.89 20.52 -4.23
N VAL A 80 9.96 20.81 -5.54
CA VAL A 80 10.41 19.82 -6.53
C VAL A 80 11.89 19.49 -6.37
N ARG A 81 12.75 20.49 -6.16
CA ARG A 81 14.20 20.30 -5.99
C ARG A 81 14.53 19.42 -4.79
N GLN A 82 13.80 19.60 -3.69
CA GLN A 82 14.09 18.95 -2.42
C GLN A 82 13.14 17.78 -2.10
N LEU A 83 12.20 17.44 -3.00
CA LEU A 83 11.10 16.50 -2.75
C LEU A 83 11.51 15.23 -2.00
N PHE A 84 12.67 14.67 -2.32
CA PHE A 84 13.14 13.43 -1.71
C PHE A 84 13.68 13.59 -0.27
N TRP A 85 14.13 14.79 0.10
CA TRP A 85 14.68 15.10 1.42
C TRP A 85 13.65 15.64 2.41
N LEU A 86 12.51 16.14 1.93
CA LEU A 86 11.49 16.71 2.79
C LEU A 86 10.67 15.61 3.49
N ALA A 87 10.15 15.94 4.68
CA ALA A 87 9.32 15.04 5.46
C ALA A 87 8.27 15.75 6.30
N LEU A 88 7.24 14.98 6.67
CA LEU A 88 6.43 15.22 7.84
C LEU A 88 6.95 14.32 8.98
N GLU A 89 7.55 14.93 10.00
CA GLU A 89 8.20 14.25 11.12
C GLU A 89 7.22 13.89 12.25
N PRO A 90 7.46 12.78 12.99
CA PRO A 90 6.67 12.44 14.17
C PRO A 90 6.84 13.46 15.31
N PRO A 91 5.93 13.46 16.30
CA PRO A 91 6.04 14.30 17.49
C PRO A 91 7.37 14.07 18.23
N ALA A 92 7.95 15.15 18.75
CA ALA A 92 9.15 15.06 19.58
C ALA A 92 8.91 14.26 20.87
N ALA A 93 9.96 13.61 21.39
CA ALA A 93 9.86 12.70 22.54
C ALA A 93 9.27 13.35 23.82
N LYS A 94 9.39 14.68 23.99
CA LYS A 94 8.79 15.44 25.09
C LYS A 94 7.26 15.26 25.20
N TYR A 95 6.59 14.89 24.10
CA TYR A 95 5.15 14.66 24.06
C TYR A 95 4.75 13.24 24.47
N GLY A 96 5.67 12.28 24.48
CA GLY A 96 5.36 10.87 24.71
C GLY A 96 4.26 10.39 23.77
N LEU A 97 3.14 9.89 24.34
CA LEU A 97 1.95 9.48 23.59
C LEU A 97 0.82 10.52 23.55
N ARG A 98 1.04 11.74 24.06
CA ARG A 98 0.02 12.79 24.10
C ARG A 98 -0.20 13.39 22.71
N LEU A 99 -1.35 14.02 22.50
CA LEU A 99 -1.62 14.85 21.32
C LEU A 99 -0.78 16.14 21.41
N PRO A 100 0.17 16.38 20.49
CA PRO A 100 0.97 17.60 20.45
C PRO A 100 0.23 18.72 19.67
N PRO A 101 0.73 19.96 19.73
CA PRO A 101 0.32 21.02 18.79
C PRO A 101 0.48 20.59 17.32
N LEU A 102 -0.35 21.15 16.43
CA LEU A 102 -0.34 20.80 15.00
C LEU A 102 1.03 20.98 14.35
N ASN A 103 1.69 22.10 14.62
CA ASN A 103 3.02 22.44 14.12
C ASN A 103 4.19 21.72 14.82
N GLU A 104 3.92 20.85 15.81
CA GLU A 104 4.92 20.08 16.55
C GLU A 104 4.65 18.57 16.48
N GLY A 105 4.16 18.09 15.33
CA GLY A 105 3.87 16.67 15.06
C GLY A 105 2.39 16.29 15.11
N GLY A 106 1.48 17.23 15.39
CA GLY A 106 0.05 16.95 15.38
C GLY A 106 -0.46 16.58 13.99
N TRP A 107 0.09 17.20 12.94
CA TRP A 107 -0.17 16.80 11.56
C TRP A 107 0.27 15.37 11.25
N TRP A 108 1.39 14.92 11.82
CA TRP A 108 1.85 13.54 11.64
C TRP A 108 0.86 12.54 12.24
N LEU A 109 0.33 12.82 13.45
CA LEU A 109 -0.69 11.95 14.06
C LEU A 109 -1.98 11.90 13.24
N MET A 110 -2.43 13.04 12.70
CA MET A 110 -3.60 13.07 11.82
C MET A 110 -3.37 12.29 10.53
N ALA A 111 -2.22 12.49 9.88
CA ALA A 111 -1.83 11.72 8.69
C ALA A 111 -1.79 10.22 8.99
N GLY A 112 -1.15 9.82 10.10
CA GLY A 112 -1.08 8.42 10.55
C GLY A 112 -2.47 7.82 10.82
N PHE A 113 -3.37 8.56 11.47
CA PHE A 113 -4.75 8.14 11.71
C PHE A 113 -5.51 7.91 10.40
N PHE A 114 -5.55 8.91 9.52
CA PHE A 114 -6.28 8.81 8.25
C PHE A 114 -5.68 7.75 7.32
N LEU A 115 -4.37 7.60 7.29
CA LEU A 115 -3.70 6.55 6.53
C LEU A 115 -4.05 5.15 7.08
N THR A 116 -4.00 4.96 8.39
CA THR A 116 -4.38 3.69 9.04
C THR A 116 -5.84 3.35 8.74
N ALA A 117 -6.75 4.32 8.89
CA ALA A 117 -8.16 4.14 8.57
C ALA A 117 -8.37 3.77 7.09
N SER A 118 -7.68 4.45 6.17
CA SER A 118 -7.71 4.16 4.74
C SER A 118 -7.33 2.70 4.45
N ILE A 119 -6.23 2.23 5.03
CA ILE A 119 -5.70 0.87 4.85
C ILE A 119 -6.67 -0.18 5.41
N LEU A 120 -7.19 0.02 6.63
CA LEU A 120 -8.14 -0.90 7.26
C LEU A 120 -9.48 -0.97 6.50
N LEU A 121 -10.00 0.18 6.03
CA LEU A 121 -11.19 0.21 5.19
C LEU A 121 -10.95 -0.52 3.86
N TRP A 122 -9.76 -0.39 3.28
CA TRP A 122 -9.38 -1.12 2.07
C TRP A 122 -9.31 -2.64 2.31
N TRP A 123 -8.81 -3.06 3.48
CA TRP A 123 -8.82 -4.47 3.87
C TRP A 123 -10.25 -5.02 3.96
N VAL A 124 -11.16 -4.32 4.64
CA VAL A 124 -12.58 -4.74 4.73
C VAL A 124 -13.21 -4.78 3.33
N ARG A 125 -12.86 -3.82 2.45
CA ARG A 125 -13.28 -3.81 1.06
C ARG A 125 -12.82 -5.07 0.32
N MET A 126 -11.55 -5.45 0.42
CA MET A 126 -11.01 -6.66 -0.23
C MET A 126 -11.72 -7.92 0.28
N TYR A 127 -11.89 -8.05 1.59
CA TYR A 127 -12.62 -9.15 2.20
C TYR A 127 -14.05 -9.25 1.65
N ARG A 128 -14.80 -8.13 1.64
CA ARG A 128 -16.17 -8.10 1.12
C ARG A 128 -16.26 -8.38 -0.38
N ARG A 129 -15.28 -7.96 -1.19
CA ARG A 129 -15.23 -8.30 -2.62
C ARG A 129 -15.15 -9.81 -2.84
N ALA A 130 -14.25 -10.48 -2.12
CA ALA A 130 -14.12 -11.92 -2.22
C ALA A 130 -15.41 -12.65 -1.82
N ARG A 131 -16.01 -12.28 -0.67
CA ARG A 131 -17.25 -12.91 -0.19
C ARG A 131 -18.43 -12.74 -1.15
N GLN A 132 -18.55 -11.58 -1.79
CA GLN A 132 -19.67 -11.33 -2.72
C GLN A 132 -19.54 -12.06 -4.04
N LEU A 133 -18.33 -12.45 -4.43
CA LEU A 133 -18.08 -13.28 -5.59
C LEU A 133 -18.03 -14.78 -5.22
N GLY A 134 -18.33 -15.15 -3.97
CA GLY A 134 -18.26 -16.54 -3.51
C GLY A 134 -16.83 -17.09 -3.42
N LEU A 135 -15.81 -16.24 -3.43
CA LEU A 135 -14.40 -16.62 -3.40
C LEU A 135 -13.88 -16.82 -1.97
N GLY A 136 -12.77 -17.57 -1.84
CA GLY A 136 -11.97 -17.61 -0.61
C GLY A 136 -11.33 -16.26 -0.29
N THR A 137 -11.08 -15.99 0.99
CA THR A 137 -10.59 -14.69 1.49
C THR A 137 -9.05 -14.61 1.61
N HIS A 138 -8.32 -15.49 0.93
CA HIS A 138 -6.86 -15.62 0.99
C HIS A 138 -6.13 -14.29 0.80
N VAL A 139 -6.53 -13.49 -0.20
CA VAL A 139 -5.89 -12.20 -0.49
C VAL A 139 -6.09 -11.19 0.64
N ALA A 140 -7.26 -11.18 1.30
CA ALA A 140 -7.49 -10.31 2.45
C ALA A 140 -6.60 -10.71 3.63
N TRP A 141 -6.39 -12.00 3.87
CA TRP A 141 -5.50 -12.47 4.93
C TRP A 141 -4.02 -12.22 4.63
N ALA A 142 -3.59 -12.38 3.38
CA ALA A 142 -2.26 -11.97 2.96
C ALA A 142 -2.04 -10.47 3.17
N PHE A 143 -3.04 -9.64 2.84
CA PHE A 143 -2.97 -8.20 3.09
C PHE A 143 -2.96 -7.86 4.58
N ALA A 144 -3.68 -8.61 5.43
CA ALA A 144 -3.62 -8.43 6.89
C ALA A 144 -2.20 -8.63 7.45
N ALA A 145 -1.41 -9.56 6.90
CA ALA A 145 -0.02 -9.75 7.29
C ALA A 145 0.88 -8.54 6.94
N ALA A 146 0.62 -7.86 5.82
CA ALA A 146 1.31 -6.61 5.49
C ALA A 146 0.88 -5.46 6.43
N ILE A 147 -0.41 -5.39 6.75
CA ILE A 147 -0.95 -4.41 7.73
C ILE A 147 -0.33 -4.61 9.10
N TRP A 148 -0.06 -5.85 9.51
CA TRP A 148 0.64 -6.14 10.76
C TRP A 148 2.00 -5.43 10.84
N LEU A 149 2.86 -5.58 9.83
CA LEU A 149 4.16 -4.89 9.83
C LEU A 149 3.99 -3.36 9.87
N TYR A 150 3.07 -2.82 9.07
CA TYR A 150 2.74 -1.38 9.08
C TYR A 150 2.34 -0.88 10.47
N LEU A 151 1.41 -1.58 11.15
CA LEU A 151 0.97 -1.23 12.49
C LEU A 151 2.07 -1.39 13.52
N VAL A 152 2.93 -2.41 13.40
CA VAL A 152 4.09 -2.57 14.30
C VAL A 152 5.00 -1.36 14.23
N LEU A 153 5.34 -0.90 13.03
CA LEU A 153 6.28 0.21 12.82
C LEU A 153 5.71 1.57 13.27
N GLY A 154 4.47 1.87 12.91
CA GLY A 154 3.88 3.20 13.09
C GLY A 154 2.99 3.38 14.33
N PHE A 155 2.56 2.29 14.97
CA PHE A 155 1.57 2.35 16.05
C PHE A 155 1.92 1.48 17.26
N ILE A 156 1.99 0.16 17.10
CA ILE A 156 2.14 -0.79 18.21
C ILE A 156 3.50 -0.59 18.91
N ARG A 157 4.62 -0.59 18.19
CA ARG A 157 5.94 -0.37 18.81
C ARG A 157 6.04 1.03 19.43
N PRO A 158 5.68 2.15 18.76
CA PRO A 158 5.67 3.47 19.39
C PRO A 158 4.88 3.53 20.70
N VAL A 159 3.70 2.90 20.75
CA VAL A 159 2.88 2.80 21.98
C VAL A 159 3.61 2.00 23.06
N LEU A 160 4.18 0.84 22.73
CA LEU A 160 4.94 0.03 23.69
C LEU A 160 6.22 0.71 24.19
N MET A 161 6.83 1.56 23.36
CA MET A 161 7.99 2.38 23.71
C MET A 161 7.60 3.67 24.46
N GLY A 162 6.30 3.97 24.59
CA GLY A 162 5.80 5.14 25.30
C GLY A 162 6.00 6.48 24.59
N SER A 163 6.31 6.50 23.28
CA SER A 163 6.57 7.74 22.54
C SER A 163 6.28 7.64 21.05
N TRP A 164 5.54 8.61 20.50
CA TRP A 164 5.32 8.73 19.05
C TRP A 164 6.60 9.04 18.27
N SER A 165 7.64 9.61 18.93
CA SER A 165 8.93 9.89 18.31
C SER A 165 9.68 8.66 17.80
N GLU A 166 9.23 7.47 18.22
CA GLU A 166 9.79 6.19 17.80
C GLU A 166 9.21 5.68 16.47
N ALA A 167 8.16 6.33 15.95
CA ALA A 167 7.51 5.97 14.70
C ALA A 167 8.27 6.48 13.47
N VAL A 168 7.86 6.02 12.28
CA VAL A 168 8.49 6.34 11.00
C VAL A 168 8.02 7.73 10.49
N PRO A 169 8.91 8.61 10.01
CA PRO A 169 8.52 9.86 9.36
C PRO A 169 7.92 9.61 7.96
N PHE A 170 7.06 10.52 7.49
CA PHE A 170 6.55 10.49 6.12
C PHE A 170 7.46 11.32 5.20
N GLY A 171 8.44 10.68 4.57
CA GLY A 171 9.35 11.28 3.59
C GLY A 171 10.21 10.22 2.90
N ILE A 172 10.74 10.51 1.70
CA ILE A 172 11.45 9.49 0.89
C ILE A 172 12.81 9.14 1.49
N PHE A 173 13.76 10.06 1.59
CA PHE A 173 15.01 9.79 2.28
C PHE A 173 14.85 9.72 3.81
N PRO A 174 14.00 10.55 4.45
CA PRO A 174 13.81 10.47 5.90
C PRO A 174 13.36 9.11 6.43
N HIS A 175 12.50 8.35 5.72
CA HIS A 175 12.14 6.99 6.18
C HIS A 175 13.28 5.98 5.96
N LEU A 176 14.18 6.19 4.98
CA LEU A 176 15.38 5.38 4.80
C LEU A 176 16.39 5.64 5.91
N ASP A 177 16.59 6.91 6.27
CA ASP A 177 17.44 7.33 7.39
C ASP A 177 16.92 6.74 8.70
N TRP A 178 15.59 6.79 8.92
CA TRP A 178 14.95 6.11 10.05
C TRP A 178 15.25 4.61 10.07
N THR A 179 15.17 3.94 8.92
CA THR A 179 15.41 2.49 8.81
C THR A 179 16.86 2.15 9.17
N ALA A 180 17.83 2.93 8.69
CA ALA A 180 19.24 2.76 9.03
C ALA A 180 19.50 3.06 10.52
N ALA A 181 18.96 4.18 11.02
CA ALA A 181 19.08 4.58 12.42
C ALA A 181 18.47 3.55 13.38
N PHE A 182 17.35 2.92 12.99
CA PHE A 182 16.74 1.83 13.76
C PHE A 182 17.70 0.66 13.93
N SER A 183 18.36 0.23 12.84
CA SER A 183 19.34 -0.85 12.90
C SER A 183 20.53 -0.50 13.80
N LEU A 184 21.07 0.71 13.66
CA LEU A 184 22.19 1.18 14.48
C LEU A 184 21.82 1.26 15.96
N ARG A 185 20.66 1.81 16.29
CA ARG A 185 20.17 1.97 17.66
C ARG A 185 19.98 0.65 18.39
N TYR A 186 19.59 -0.41 17.66
CA TYR A 186 19.35 -1.74 18.23
C TYR A 186 20.51 -2.72 18.00
N GLY A 187 21.72 -2.23 17.71
CA GLY A 187 22.92 -3.06 17.68
C GLY A 187 22.99 -3.99 16.48
N ASN A 188 22.65 -3.49 15.30
CA ASN A 188 22.67 -4.17 14.00
C ASN A 188 21.58 -5.25 13.83
N LEU A 189 20.56 -4.92 13.03
CA LEU A 189 19.44 -5.81 12.72
C LEU A 189 19.81 -7.10 11.99
N PHE A 190 21.02 -7.23 11.44
CA PHE A 190 21.46 -8.51 10.88
C PHE A 190 21.50 -9.62 11.91
N TYR A 191 21.65 -9.32 13.20
CA TYR A 191 21.64 -10.33 14.27
C TYR A 191 20.24 -10.63 14.83
N ASN A 192 19.20 -9.96 14.35
CA ASN A 192 17.83 -10.28 14.74
C ASN A 192 17.33 -11.50 13.93
N PRO A 193 17.00 -12.64 14.58
CA PRO A 193 16.60 -13.85 13.87
C PRO A 193 15.31 -13.68 13.06
N PHE A 194 14.37 -12.84 13.49
CA PHE A 194 13.15 -12.55 12.71
C PHE A 194 13.42 -11.68 11.49
N HIS A 195 14.42 -10.78 11.57
CA HIS A 195 14.86 -10.02 10.41
C HIS A 195 15.55 -10.92 9.38
N MET A 196 16.40 -11.86 9.83
CA MET A 196 16.98 -12.90 8.96
C MET A 196 15.88 -13.72 8.25
N LEU A 197 14.89 -14.20 9.00
CA LEU A 197 13.75 -14.93 8.43
C LEU A 197 12.98 -14.09 7.41
N SER A 198 12.74 -12.80 7.70
CA SER A 198 12.09 -11.89 6.75
C SER A 198 12.87 -11.76 5.44
N ILE A 199 14.21 -11.72 5.49
CA ILE A 199 15.06 -11.70 4.29
C ILE A 199 14.94 -13.02 3.54
N VAL A 200 14.97 -14.17 4.23
CA VAL A 200 14.79 -15.49 3.61
C VAL A 200 13.45 -15.56 2.88
N PHE A 201 12.36 -15.07 3.48
CA PHE A 201 11.05 -15.07 2.82
C PHE A 201 10.95 -14.05 1.68
N LEU A 202 11.62 -12.89 1.79
CA LEU A 202 11.69 -11.92 0.70
C LEU A 202 12.42 -12.53 -0.52
N TYR A 203 13.61 -13.08 -0.32
CA TYR A 203 14.38 -13.74 -1.38
C TYR A 203 13.68 -14.99 -1.91
N GLY A 204 13.10 -15.79 -1.01
CA GLY A 204 12.30 -16.95 -1.35
C GLY A 204 11.08 -16.59 -2.20
N SER A 205 10.42 -15.46 -1.94
CA SER A 205 9.30 -14.98 -2.76
C SER A 205 9.75 -14.64 -4.18
N THR A 206 10.87 -13.94 -4.33
CA THR A 206 11.46 -13.66 -5.66
C THR A 206 11.83 -14.95 -6.38
N LEU A 207 12.50 -15.88 -5.69
CA LEU A 207 12.90 -17.17 -6.25
C LEU A 207 11.70 -17.99 -6.70
N LEU A 208 10.70 -18.17 -5.82
CA LEU A 208 9.51 -18.96 -6.12
C LEU A 208 8.69 -18.35 -7.24
N PHE A 209 8.55 -17.02 -7.29
CA PHE A 209 7.79 -16.40 -8.38
C PHE A 209 8.57 -16.45 -9.70
N ALA A 210 9.90 -16.35 -9.69
CA ALA A 210 10.72 -16.56 -10.87
C ALA A 210 10.58 -18.00 -11.39
N MET A 211 10.68 -19.00 -10.51
CA MET A 211 10.49 -20.42 -10.85
C MET A 211 9.09 -20.67 -11.42
N HIS A 212 8.06 -20.24 -10.70
CA HIS A 212 6.67 -20.45 -11.09
C HIS A 212 6.33 -19.73 -12.39
N GLY A 213 6.60 -18.42 -12.48
CA GLY A 213 6.33 -17.63 -13.69
C GLY A 213 7.06 -18.16 -14.93
N ALA A 214 8.33 -18.56 -14.79
CA ALA A 214 9.06 -19.18 -15.89
C ALA A 214 8.48 -20.55 -16.27
N THR A 215 8.07 -21.36 -15.29
CA THR A 215 7.44 -22.66 -15.51
C THR A 215 6.14 -22.51 -16.28
N ILE A 216 5.22 -21.65 -15.80
CA ILE A 216 3.93 -21.39 -16.45
C ILE A 216 4.13 -20.91 -17.88
N LEU A 217 5.05 -19.97 -18.11
CA LEU A 217 5.37 -19.51 -19.48
C LEU A 217 5.97 -20.61 -20.34
N ALA A 218 6.81 -21.50 -19.80
CA ALA A 218 7.42 -22.61 -20.54
C ALA A 218 6.38 -23.67 -20.98
N VAL A 219 5.33 -23.87 -20.17
CA VAL A 219 4.20 -24.77 -20.48
C VAL A 219 2.97 -24.07 -21.07
N SER A 220 3.03 -22.76 -21.32
CA SER A 220 1.93 -22.00 -21.94
C SER A 220 1.54 -22.51 -23.33
N ARG A 221 2.47 -23.14 -24.05
CA ARG A 221 2.19 -23.84 -25.32
C ARG A 221 1.19 -24.99 -25.19
N PHE A 222 0.98 -25.47 -23.96
CA PHE A 222 0.01 -26.50 -23.60
C PHE A 222 -1.19 -25.91 -22.83
N GLY A 223 -1.30 -24.58 -22.74
CA GLY A 223 -2.35 -23.89 -21.97
C GLY A 223 -2.13 -23.92 -20.46
N GLY A 224 -0.90 -24.09 -19.97
CA GLY A 224 -0.61 -24.23 -18.54
C GLY A 224 -0.94 -23.01 -17.67
N GLU A 225 -1.21 -21.84 -18.26
CA GLU A 225 -1.72 -20.66 -17.56
C GLU A 225 -3.19 -20.77 -17.14
N ARG A 226 -3.93 -21.77 -17.64
CA ARG A 226 -5.34 -22.03 -17.32
C ARG A 226 -5.44 -22.90 -16.05
N GLU A 227 -4.82 -22.46 -14.97
CA GLU A 227 -4.56 -23.25 -13.76
C GLU A 227 -5.80 -23.75 -12.98
N ILE A 228 -7.00 -23.30 -13.36
CA ILE A 228 -8.26 -23.71 -12.72
C ILE A 228 -8.89 -24.93 -13.44
N GLU A 229 -8.55 -25.14 -14.70
CA GLU A 229 -9.12 -26.20 -15.55
C GLU A 229 -8.42 -27.54 -15.38
#